data_AF-A0A3B9H3E2-F1
#
_entry.id   AF-A0A3B9H3E2-F1
#
_cell.length_a   1.000
_cell.length_b   1.000
_cell.length_c   1.000
_cell.angle_alpha   90.00
_cell.angle_beta   90.00
_cell.angle_gamma   90.00
#
_symmetry.space_group_name_H-M   'P 1'
#
loop_
_entity.id
_entity.type
_entity.pdbx_description
1 polymer ?
#
loop_
_entity_poly.entity_id
_entity_poly.type
_entity_poly.pdbx_seq_one_letter_code
_entity_poly.pdbx_strand_id
1 'polypeptide(L)'
;MGGHSTRVYDNDIVENNTVNFAPVGNIVAGVPSGTGMIVMANSDVYITGNRFADNRTVDVMLNAYTEPFTDENYNPLLTDITLSGNTYEGGLDDPQGMLAPVAAVLGGSLPSIVTDGVTRWNGGEDQAVNLVIAEAPEVGFLNLGLGEYPLDPSKLQPSMDRPAGTPVPEREAVVLPQDTKQP
;
A
#
# COMPACT_ATOMS: atom_id res chain seq x y z
N MET A 1 11.09 -9.14 -12.77
CA MET A 1 9.94 -8.56 -13.49
C MET A 1 8.80 -8.37 -12.50
N GLY A 2 8.09 -7.25 -12.60
CA GLY A 2 7.02 -6.85 -11.69
C GLY A 2 6.47 -5.50 -12.14
N GLY A 3 5.39 -5.03 -11.52
CA GLY A 3 4.89 -3.68 -11.76
C GLY A 3 5.91 -2.66 -11.27
N HIS A 4 6.30 -1.70 -12.11
CA HIS A 4 7.22 -0.65 -11.69
C HIS A 4 6.96 0.68 -12.40
N SER A 5 7.59 1.74 -11.90
CA SER A 5 7.60 3.07 -12.55
C SER A 5 6.20 3.66 -12.73
N THR A 6 5.42 3.62 -11.65
CA THR A 6 4.01 4.02 -11.64
C THR A 6 3.82 5.31 -10.88
N ARG A 7 2.98 6.20 -11.40
CA ARG A 7 2.49 7.37 -10.67
C ARG A 7 0.98 7.28 -10.57
N VAL A 8 0.46 7.44 -9.36
CA VAL A 8 -0.97 7.58 -9.06
C VAL A 8 -1.13 8.97 -8.47
N TYR A 9 -1.69 9.89 -9.24
CA TYR A 9 -1.79 11.29 -8.85
C TYR A 9 -3.09 11.94 -9.32
N ASP A 10 -3.56 12.92 -8.54
CA ASP A 10 -4.75 13.73 -8.84
C ASP A 10 -6.02 12.88 -9.08
N ASN A 11 -6.19 11.83 -8.28
CA ASN A 11 -7.40 10.98 -8.28
C ASN A 11 -8.28 11.25 -7.07
N ASP A 12 -9.60 11.12 -7.27
CA ASP A 12 -10.58 10.96 -6.21
C ASP A 12 -10.83 9.46 -5.96
N ILE A 13 -10.44 8.96 -4.79
CA ILE A 13 -10.56 7.57 -4.36
C ILE A 13 -11.53 7.53 -3.18
N VAL A 14 -12.82 7.49 -3.52
CA VAL A 14 -13.92 7.78 -2.58
C VAL A 14 -14.88 6.60 -2.49
N GLU A 15 -15.33 6.30 -1.27
CA GLU A 15 -16.36 5.29 -0.98
C GLU A 15 -16.11 3.93 -1.68
N ASN A 16 -14.87 3.41 -1.67
CA ASN A 16 -14.55 2.12 -2.30
C ASN A 16 -15.05 0.91 -1.48
N ASN A 17 -16.33 0.95 -1.09
CA ASN A 17 -16.97 0.12 -0.08
C ASN A 17 -17.80 -1.03 -0.70
N THR A 18 -17.70 -1.22 -2.02
CA THR A 18 -18.34 -2.35 -2.70
C THR A 18 -17.58 -3.63 -2.43
N VAL A 19 -18.28 -4.76 -2.35
CA VAL A 19 -17.63 -6.07 -2.23
C VAL A 19 -16.82 -6.33 -3.50
N ASN A 20 -15.58 -6.76 -3.32
CA ASN A 20 -14.69 -7.08 -4.43
C ASN A 20 -15.31 -8.18 -5.33
N PHE A 21 -15.23 -8.00 -6.64
CA PHE A 21 -15.92 -8.83 -7.63
C PHE A 21 -15.00 -9.86 -8.31
N ALA A 22 -13.72 -9.89 -7.93
CA ALA A 22 -12.77 -10.85 -8.50
C ALA A 22 -13.17 -12.30 -8.15
N PRO A 23 -13.08 -13.24 -9.11
CA PRO A 23 -13.32 -14.65 -8.86
C PRO A 23 -12.46 -15.21 -7.72
N VAL A 24 -13.05 -16.10 -6.91
CA VAL A 24 -12.32 -16.81 -5.85
C VAL A 24 -11.10 -17.54 -6.44
N GLY A 25 -9.96 -17.39 -5.78
CA GLY A 25 -8.67 -17.95 -6.22
C GLY A 25 -7.82 -16.99 -7.05
N ASN A 26 -8.36 -15.84 -7.50
CA ASN A 26 -7.56 -14.78 -8.08
C ASN A 26 -6.78 -14.02 -7.00
N ILE A 27 -5.60 -13.52 -7.35
CA ILE A 27 -4.67 -12.84 -6.43
C ILE A 27 -5.28 -11.63 -5.72
N VAL A 28 -6.20 -10.93 -6.38
CA VAL A 28 -6.88 -9.74 -5.80
C VAL A 28 -8.21 -10.07 -5.13
N ALA A 29 -8.67 -11.33 -5.17
CA ALA A 29 -9.97 -11.72 -4.59
C ALA A 29 -10.06 -11.45 -3.09
N GLY A 30 -8.92 -11.52 -2.39
CA GLY A 30 -8.81 -11.28 -0.95
C GLY A 30 -8.75 -9.82 -0.53
N VAL A 31 -8.71 -8.86 -1.47
CA VAL A 31 -8.67 -7.43 -1.12
C VAL A 31 -9.96 -7.05 -0.37
N PRO A 32 -9.86 -6.55 0.88
CA PRO A 32 -11.02 -6.18 1.66
C PRO A 32 -11.86 -5.10 0.97
N SER A 33 -13.17 -5.19 1.11
CA SER A 33 -14.06 -4.09 0.74
C SER A 33 -13.76 -2.88 1.62
N GLY A 34 -13.76 -1.67 1.05
CA GLY A 34 -13.36 -0.46 1.77
C GLY A 34 -11.87 -0.14 1.72
N THR A 35 -11.06 -0.88 0.96
CA THR A 35 -9.67 -0.50 0.68
C THR A 35 -9.65 0.53 -0.44
N GLY A 36 -9.16 1.73 -0.19
CA GLY A 36 -9.04 2.78 -1.21
C GLY A 36 -8.05 2.37 -2.32
N MET A 37 -6.81 2.12 -1.93
CA MET A 37 -5.75 1.68 -2.84
C MET A 37 -4.88 0.60 -2.19
N ILE A 38 -4.44 -0.34 -3.02
CA ILE A 38 -3.45 -1.36 -2.65
C ILE A 38 -2.25 -1.27 -3.59
N VAL A 39 -1.05 -1.21 -3.00
CA VAL A 39 0.21 -1.42 -3.73
C VAL A 39 0.80 -2.72 -3.26
N MET A 40 0.89 -3.68 -4.19
CA MET A 40 1.34 -5.04 -3.88
C MET A 40 2.48 -5.45 -4.81
N ALA A 41 3.64 -5.79 -4.23
CA ALA A 41 4.81 -6.28 -4.98
C ALA A 41 5.21 -5.44 -6.21
N ASN A 42 5.06 -4.12 -6.08
CA ASN A 42 5.53 -3.17 -7.07
C ASN A 42 6.78 -2.44 -6.59
N SER A 43 7.52 -1.88 -7.53
CA SER A 43 8.63 -0.98 -7.23
C SER A 43 8.50 0.40 -7.87
N ASP A 44 9.14 1.42 -7.30
CA ASP A 44 9.23 2.76 -7.91
C ASP A 44 7.83 3.33 -8.19
N VAL A 45 7.07 3.50 -7.10
CA VAL A 45 5.67 3.95 -7.12
C VAL A 45 5.53 5.26 -6.36
N TYR A 46 4.92 6.25 -7.01
CA TYR A 46 4.57 7.54 -6.43
C TYR A 46 3.06 7.66 -6.30
N ILE A 47 2.62 7.99 -5.09
CA ILE A 47 1.22 8.25 -4.75
C ILE A 47 1.17 9.69 -4.26
N THR A 48 0.78 10.61 -5.13
CA THR A 48 0.92 12.04 -4.85
C THR A 48 -0.35 12.83 -5.16
N GLY A 49 -0.78 13.70 -4.24
CA GLY A 49 -1.89 14.62 -4.52
C GLY A 49 -3.25 13.96 -4.78
N ASN A 50 -3.48 12.71 -4.33
CA ASN A 50 -4.79 12.07 -4.42
C ASN A 50 -5.67 12.46 -3.23
N ARG A 51 -6.99 12.38 -3.41
CA ARG A 51 -7.97 12.51 -2.33
C ARG A 51 -8.57 11.15 -2.01
N PHE A 52 -8.34 10.68 -0.79
CA PHE A 52 -8.99 9.52 -0.22
C PHE A 52 -10.12 9.98 0.68
N ALA A 53 -11.33 9.47 0.46
CA ALA A 53 -12.44 9.78 1.34
C ALA A 53 -13.40 8.61 1.56
N ASP A 54 -13.86 8.43 2.79
CA ASP A 54 -14.94 7.51 3.16
C ASP A 54 -14.70 6.04 2.72
N ASN A 55 -13.43 5.63 2.63
CA ASN A 55 -13.04 4.23 2.46
C ASN A 55 -13.10 3.55 3.84
N ARG A 56 -13.99 2.57 4.01
CA ARG A 56 -14.31 2.07 5.37
C ARG A 56 -13.20 1.22 6.03
N THR A 57 -12.28 0.66 5.24
CA THR A 57 -11.26 -0.26 5.76
C THR A 57 -9.91 0.41 5.91
N VAL A 58 -9.36 0.92 4.82
CA VAL A 58 -8.03 1.54 4.79
C VAL A 58 -7.92 2.40 3.55
N ASP A 59 -7.28 3.57 3.63
CA ASP A 59 -7.08 4.40 2.45
C ASP A 59 -5.98 3.84 1.56
N VAL A 60 -4.83 3.50 2.15
CA VAL A 60 -3.70 2.91 1.43
C VAL A 60 -3.15 1.69 2.15
N MET A 61 -3.16 0.54 1.46
CA MET A 61 -2.52 -0.70 1.89
C MET A 61 -1.27 -0.96 1.06
N LEU A 62 -0.15 -1.20 1.73
CA LEU A 62 1.14 -1.51 1.12
C LEU A 62 1.57 -2.91 1.57
N ASN A 63 1.69 -3.86 0.64
CA ASN A 63 2.03 -5.23 1.02
C ASN A 63 2.95 -5.95 0.03
N ALA A 64 3.67 -6.93 0.53
CA ALA A 64 4.29 -7.95 -0.30
C ALA A 64 3.20 -8.89 -0.90
N TYR A 65 3.54 -9.52 -2.02
CA TYR A 65 2.73 -10.61 -2.58
C TYR A 65 2.73 -11.80 -1.63
N THR A 66 1.60 -12.46 -1.40
CA THR A 66 1.44 -13.46 -0.31
C THR A 66 1.45 -14.92 -0.76
N GLU A 67 1.39 -15.19 -2.06
CA GLU A 67 1.25 -16.55 -2.59
C GLU A 67 2.56 -17.09 -3.18
N PRO A 68 2.73 -18.42 -3.27
CA PRO A 68 3.84 -19.02 -3.99
C PRO A 68 3.87 -18.59 -5.47
N PHE A 69 5.08 -18.46 -6.02
CA PHE A 69 5.32 -18.15 -7.43
C PHE A 69 6.52 -18.95 -7.95
N THR A 70 6.62 -19.09 -9.28
CA THR A 70 7.67 -19.88 -9.94
C THR A 70 8.59 -19.05 -10.83
N ASP A 71 8.29 -17.78 -11.08
CA ASP A 71 9.17 -16.90 -11.85
C ASP A 71 10.35 -16.46 -10.96
N GLU A 72 11.54 -16.95 -11.28
CA GLU A 72 12.79 -16.63 -10.57
C GLU A 72 13.14 -15.14 -10.64
N ASN A 73 12.61 -14.40 -11.62
CA ASN A 73 12.85 -12.97 -11.75
C ASN A 73 11.82 -12.13 -10.99
N TYR A 74 10.78 -12.73 -10.41
CA TYR A 74 9.75 -11.98 -9.71
C TYR A 74 10.23 -11.51 -8.34
N ASN A 75 10.05 -10.22 -8.05
CA ASN A 75 10.26 -9.67 -6.71
C ASN A 75 8.89 -9.56 -6.01
N PRO A 76 8.63 -10.34 -4.96
CA PRO A 76 7.35 -10.27 -4.23
C PRO A 76 7.28 -9.09 -3.26
N LEU A 77 8.39 -8.38 -3.03
CA LEU A 77 8.47 -7.30 -2.07
C LEU A 77 8.16 -5.95 -2.72
N LEU A 78 7.74 -5.00 -1.89
CA LEU A 78 7.70 -3.60 -2.27
C LEU A 78 9.12 -3.03 -2.31
N THR A 79 9.37 -2.06 -3.19
CA THR A 79 10.63 -1.31 -3.19
C THR A 79 10.42 0.11 -3.70
N ASP A 80 10.98 1.13 -3.06
CA ASP A 80 10.92 2.53 -3.50
C ASP A 80 9.48 3.05 -3.66
N ILE A 81 8.74 3.10 -2.55
CA ILE A 81 7.36 3.59 -2.53
C ILE A 81 7.32 4.94 -1.82
N THR A 82 6.72 5.95 -2.47
CA THR A 82 6.58 7.30 -1.91
C THR A 82 5.13 7.74 -1.89
N LEU A 83 4.64 8.10 -0.70
CA LEU A 83 3.36 8.78 -0.50
C LEU A 83 3.66 10.23 -0.10
N SER A 84 3.05 11.20 -0.79
CA SER A 84 3.20 12.60 -0.42
C SER A 84 2.05 13.50 -0.86
N GLY A 85 1.61 14.38 0.04
CA GLY A 85 0.65 15.43 -0.28
C GLY A 85 -0.73 14.89 -0.64
N ASN A 86 -1.09 13.70 -0.18
CA ASN A 86 -2.45 13.18 -0.34
C ASN A 86 -3.35 13.74 0.77
N THR A 87 -4.65 13.73 0.53
CA THR A 87 -5.66 14.13 1.52
C THR A 87 -6.50 12.93 1.93
N TYR A 88 -6.89 12.89 3.21
CA TYR A 88 -7.57 11.75 3.83
C TYR A 88 -8.73 12.28 4.67
N GLU A 89 -9.95 11.82 4.40
CA GLU A 89 -11.18 12.34 5.03
C GLU A 89 -12.20 11.23 5.28
N GLY A 90 -12.63 11.05 6.53
CA GLY A 90 -13.71 10.11 6.86
C GLY A 90 -13.31 8.62 6.69
N GLY A 91 -14.29 7.73 6.89
CA GLY A 91 -14.10 6.28 6.81
C GLY A 91 -13.24 5.66 7.91
N LEU A 92 -12.61 4.53 7.57
CA LEU A 92 -11.70 3.73 8.43
C LEU A 92 -12.31 3.11 9.69
N ASP A 93 -13.64 3.17 9.84
CA ASP A 93 -14.39 2.78 11.03
C ASP A 93 -15.11 1.43 10.92
N ASP A 94 -15.08 0.80 9.74
CA ASP A 94 -15.55 -0.58 9.52
C ASP A 94 -14.52 -1.42 8.74
N PRO A 95 -13.30 -1.68 9.29
CA PRO A 95 -12.31 -2.50 8.62
C PRO A 95 -12.75 -3.95 8.41
N GLN A 96 -12.60 -4.41 7.16
CA GLN A 96 -13.05 -5.72 6.69
C GLN A 96 -11.91 -6.73 6.53
N GLY A 97 -12.29 -8.00 6.34
CA GLY A 97 -11.39 -9.06 5.92
C GLY A 97 -10.22 -9.29 6.89
N MET A 98 -9.02 -9.43 6.34
CA MET A 98 -7.81 -9.69 7.13
C MET A 98 -7.40 -8.55 8.07
N LEU A 99 -7.92 -7.33 7.86
CA LEU A 99 -7.59 -6.17 8.68
C LEU A 99 -8.56 -5.95 9.84
N ALA A 100 -9.74 -6.59 9.84
CA ALA A 100 -10.72 -6.47 10.91
C ALA A 100 -10.17 -6.87 12.31
N PRO A 101 -9.42 -7.98 12.47
CA PRO A 101 -8.83 -8.33 13.76
C PRO A 101 -7.78 -7.33 14.23
N VAL A 102 -7.04 -6.71 13.30
CA VAL A 102 -6.04 -5.68 13.62
C VAL A 102 -6.74 -4.42 14.14
N ALA A 103 -7.78 -3.97 13.44
CA ALA A 103 -8.60 -2.84 13.86
C ALA A 103 -9.21 -3.05 15.26
N ALA A 104 -9.72 -4.25 15.54
CA ALA A 104 -10.30 -4.58 16.84
C ALA A 104 -9.30 -4.38 18.01
N VAL A 105 -8.02 -4.69 17.79
CA VAL A 105 -6.96 -4.47 18.79
C VAL A 105 -6.62 -2.98 18.94
N LEU A 106 -6.79 -2.19 17.88
CA LEU A 106 -6.52 -0.75 17.86
C LEU A 106 -7.72 0.12 18.26
N GLY A 107 -8.83 -0.48 18.70
CA GLY A 107 -10.01 0.24 19.18
C GLY A 107 -11.15 0.37 18.16
N GLY A 108 -11.10 -0.39 17.07
CA GLY A 108 -12.17 -0.51 16.08
C GLY A 108 -11.91 0.18 14.75
N SER A 109 -10.88 1.02 14.66
CA SER A 109 -10.50 1.72 13.43
C SER A 109 -9.03 1.46 13.06
N LEU A 110 -8.67 1.81 11.82
CA LEU A 110 -7.30 1.78 11.34
C LEU A 110 -6.81 3.20 11.00
N PRO A 111 -5.49 3.43 11.04
CA PRO A 111 -4.93 4.61 10.39
C PRO A 111 -5.10 4.55 8.87
N SER A 112 -5.00 5.70 8.21
CA SER A 112 -5.14 5.81 6.74
C SER A 112 -4.17 4.94 5.97
N ILE A 113 -2.93 4.81 6.45
CA ILE A 113 -1.88 4.06 5.76
C ILE A 113 -1.49 2.84 6.58
N VAL A 114 -1.56 1.66 5.96
CA VAL A 114 -1.12 0.39 6.55
C VAL A 114 -0.09 -0.27 5.65
N THR A 115 1.03 -0.71 6.21
CA THR A 115 2.00 -1.58 5.55
C THR A 115 2.14 -2.91 6.29
N ASP A 116 2.37 -3.99 5.56
CA ASP A 116 2.64 -5.30 6.18
C ASP A 116 4.03 -5.40 6.81
N GLY A 117 4.98 -4.55 6.41
CA GLY A 117 6.35 -4.55 6.94
C GLY A 117 7.17 -5.77 6.53
N VAL A 118 6.83 -6.43 5.43
CA VAL A 118 7.56 -7.60 4.95
C VAL A 118 8.82 -7.15 4.21
N THR A 119 9.97 -7.61 4.68
CA THR A 119 11.30 -7.35 4.08
C THR A 119 11.94 -8.59 3.49
N ARG A 120 11.33 -9.76 3.69
CA ARG A 120 11.89 -11.05 3.29
C ARG A 120 10.83 -12.00 2.76
N TRP A 121 11.22 -12.83 1.79
CA TRP A 121 10.39 -13.87 1.22
C TRP A 121 11.05 -15.25 1.29
N ASN A 122 10.30 -16.27 1.71
CA ASN A 122 10.67 -17.69 1.72
C ASN A 122 12.06 -17.98 2.32
N GLY A 123 12.37 -17.35 3.46
CA GLY A 123 13.66 -17.53 4.14
C GLY A 123 14.88 -16.93 3.43
N GLY A 124 14.66 -16.05 2.43
CA GLY A 124 15.72 -15.32 1.75
C GLY A 124 16.45 -14.30 2.62
N GLU A 125 17.16 -13.36 2.00
CA GLU A 125 17.78 -12.24 2.71
C GLU A 125 16.79 -11.09 2.90
N ASP A 126 17.03 -10.26 3.91
CA ASP A 126 16.29 -9.00 4.07
C ASP A 126 16.62 -8.05 2.92
N GLN A 127 15.58 -7.46 2.35
CA GLN A 127 15.68 -6.46 1.29
C GLN A 127 15.17 -5.12 1.80
N ALA A 128 15.86 -4.06 1.40
CA ALA A 128 15.44 -2.70 1.71
C ALA A 128 14.19 -2.35 0.88
N VAL A 129 13.06 -2.13 1.54
CA VAL A 129 11.81 -1.72 0.89
C VAL A 129 11.80 -0.24 0.51
N ASN A 130 12.60 0.60 1.17
CA ASN A 130 12.60 2.07 1.01
C ASN A 130 11.18 2.67 0.89
N LEU A 131 10.49 2.79 2.02
CA LEU A 131 9.16 3.39 2.11
C LEU A 131 9.27 4.81 2.64
N VAL A 132 8.65 5.77 1.95
CA VAL A 132 8.63 7.19 2.29
C VAL A 132 7.19 7.63 2.51
N ILE A 133 6.86 7.99 3.75
CA ILE A 133 5.55 8.55 4.12
C ILE A 133 5.72 10.05 4.38
N ALA A 134 5.79 10.83 3.30
CA ALA A 134 5.93 12.28 3.31
C ALA A 134 4.57 12.99 3.38
N GLU A 135 3.77 12.58 4.35
CA GLU A 135 2.43 13.12 4.64
C GLU A 135 2.43 14.02 5.87
N ALA A 136 1.37 14.81 6.06
CA ALA A 136 1.21 15.63 7.25
C ALA A 136 1.27 14.77 8.54
N PRO A 137 1.85 15.25 9.65
CA PRO A 137 2.09 14.44 10.85
C PRO A 137 0.85 13.78 11.46
N GLU A 138 -0.33 14.38 11.27
CA GLU A 138 -1.63 13.87 11.73
C GLU A 138 -2.13 12.66 10.94
N VAL A 139 -1.60 12.40 9.75
CA VAL A 139 -1.98 11.23 8.95
C VAL A 139 -1.46 9.97 9.63
N GLY A 140 -2.37 9.10 10.05
CA GLY A 140 -2.02 7.86 10.74
C GLY A 140 -1.24 6.90 9.84
N PHE A 141 -0.32 6.15 10.45
CA PHE A 141 0.45 5.09 9.80
C PHE A 141 0.55 3.88 10.73
N LEU A 142 0.41 2.67 10.18
CA LEU A 142 0.66 1.41 10.86
C LEU A 142 1.54 0.50 10.01
N ASN A 143 2.61 0.00 10.60
CA ASN A 143 3.34 -1.15 10.13
C ASN A 143 2.92 -2.38 10.93
N LEU A 144 2.41 -3.41 10.28
CA LEU A 144 2.03 -4.68 10.94
C LEU A 144 3.25 -5.47 11.42
N GLY A 145 4.43 -5.19 10.86
CA GLY A 145 5.70 -5.77 11.26
C GLY A 145 5.74 -7.27 11.05
N LEU A 146 5.17 -7.77 9.94
CA LEU A 146 5.14 -9.21 9.66
C LEU A 146 6.56 -9.76 9.41
N GLY A 147 7.45 -8.93 8.89
CA GLY A 147 8.86 -9.23 8.65
C GLY A 147 9.10 -10.16 7.47
N GLU A 148 8.39 -11.28 7.40
CA GLU A 148 8.51 -12.23 6.30
C GLU A 148 7.19 -12.88 5.92
N TYR A 149 7.20 -13.43 4.70
CA TYR A 149 6.26 -14.47 4.30
C TYR A 149 7.00 -15.73 3.83
N PRO A 150 6.45 -16.95 4.03
CA PRO A 150 5.25 -17.25 4.83
C PRO A 150 5.37 -16.78 6.28
N LEU A 151 4.24 -16.39 6.88
CA LEU A 151 4.22 -15.68 8.16
C LEU A 151 4.86 -16.50 9.29
N ASP A 152 5.73 -15.86 10.06
CA ASP A 152 6.22 -16.36 11.35
C ASP A 152 5.66 -15.48 12.48
N PRO A 153 4.64 -15.95 13.22
CA PRO A 153 4.03 -15.18 14.29
C PRO A 153 5.00 -14.75 15.40
N SER A 154 6.14 -15.44 15.55
CA SER A 154 7.15 -15.07 16.55
C SER A 154 7.95 -13.83 16.19
N LYS A 155 7.89 -13.38 14.93
CA LYS A 155 8.64 -12.22 14.41
C LYS A 155 7.80 -10.96 14.28
N LEU A 156 6.51 -11.02 14.59
CA LEU A 156 5.58 -9.90 14.57
C LEU A 156 6.08 -8.73 15.43
N GLN A 157 6.32 -7.59 14.81
CA GLN A 157 6.80 -6.37 15.47
C GLN A 157 6.02 -5.14 14.97
N PRO A 158 4.73 -5.01 15.33
CA PRO A 158 3.92 -3.89 14.88
C PRO A 158 4.46 -2.57 15.40
N SER A 159 4.37 -1.52 14.59
CA SER A 159 4.82 -0.18 14.94
C SER A 159 3.96 0.89 14.27
N MET A 160 3.78 2.02 14.94
CA MET A 160 3.19 3.23 14.37
C MET A 160 4.26 4.22 13.89
N ASP A 161 5.54 3.90 14.05
CA ASP A 161 6.64 4.74 13.62
C ASP A 161 6.74 4.72 12.09
N ARG A 162 6.75 5.91 11.49
CA ARG A 162 6.95 6.03 10.05
C ARG A 162 8.37 5.58 9.66
N PRO A 163 8.53 4.89 8.53
CA PRO A 163 9.84 4.48 8.04
C PRO A 163 10.69 5.69 7.65
N ALA A 164 12.00 5.57 7.90
CA ALA A 164 13.01 6.57 7.51
C ALA A 164 13.52 6.32 6.08
N GLY A 165 12.61 6.22 5.10
CA GLY A 165 12.97 6.07 3.69
C GLY A 165 13.62 7.34 3.12
N THR A 166 14.35 7.16 2.01
CA THR A 166 14.89 8.27 1.23
C THR A 166 13.98 8.54 0.05
N PRO A 167 13.45 9.77 -0.12
CA PRO A 167 12.69 10.14 -1.31
C PRO A 167 13.48 9.85 -2.58
N VAL A 168 12.92 8.99 -3.45
CA VAL A 168 13.43 8.80 -4.81
C VAL A 168 12.83 9.90 -5.68
N PRO A 169 13.53 10.47 -6.68
CA PRO A 169 12.99 11.55 -7.51
C PRO A 169 11.70 11.16 -8.23
N GLU A 170 10.61 11.91 -8.01
CA GLU A 170 9.34 11.71 -8.71
C GLU A 170 9.56 11.76 -10.22
N ARG A 171 8.97 10.79 -10.93
CA ARG A 171 9.05 10.73 -12.39
C ARG A 171 8.26 11.88 -13.01
N GLU A 172 8.75 12.41 -14.12
CA GLU A 172 8.03 13.42 -14.89
C GLU A 172 6.64 12.93 -15.34
N ALA A 173 5.71 13.87 -15.51
CA ALA A 173 4.37 13.53 -16.00
C ALA A 173 4.46 13.01 -17.44
N VAL A 174 3.62 12.04 -17.78
CA VAL A 174 3.45 11.64 -19.17
C VAL A 174 2.80 12.81 -19.90
N VAL A 175 3.58 13.49 -20.75
CA VAL A 175 3.06 14.55 -21.62
C VAL A 175 2.50 13.89 -22.86
N LEU A 176 1.19 14.00 -23.07
CA LEU A 176 0.59 13.51 -24.30
C LEU A 176 0.79 14.55 -25.41
N PRO A 177 0.85 14.13 -26.70
CA PRO A 177 1.06 15.06 -27.81
C PRO A 177 0.04 16.22 -27.87
N GLN A 178 -1.18 16.01 -27.36
CA GLN A 178 -2.21 17.06 -27.28
C GLN A 178 -1.99 18.09 -26.16
N ASP A 179 -1.15 17.79 -25.17
CA ASP A 179 -0.89 18.66 -24.01
C ASP A 179 0.28 19.63 -24.27
N THR A 180 1.10 19.34 -25.29
CA THR A 180 2.03 20.33 -25.84
C THR A 180 1.25 21.39 -26.59
N LYS A 181 1.22 22.63 -26.06
CA LYS A 181 0.77 23.80 -26.82
C LYS A 181 1.48 23.80 -28.17
N GLN A 182 0.74 23.59 -29.26
CA GLN A 182 1.29 23.77 -30.60
C GLN A 182 1.80 25.22 -30.73
N PRO A 183 2.96 25.41 -31.39
CA PRO A 183 3.58 26.72 -31.55
C PRO A 183 2.69 27.72 -32.31
#